data_AF-A0A074LR38-F1
#
_entry.id   AF-A0A074LR38-F1
#
_cell.length_a   1.000
_cell.length_b   1.000
_cell.length_c   1.000
_cell.angle_alpha   90.00
_cell.angle_beta   90.00
_cell.angle_gamma   90.00
#
_symmetry.space_group_name_H-M   'P 1'
#
loop_
_entity.id
_entity.type
_entity.pdbx_description
1 polymer ?
#
loop_
_entity_poly.entity_id
_entity_poly.type
_entity_poly.pdbx_seq_one_letter_code
_entity_poly.pdbx_strand_id
1 'polypeptide(L)'
;MKKILLGVLLAAVVFAPLHLPTQTNAFPNQDKHHAMLRLEDVGPGGSYETLDDLGKLRAIFEYLESQHVPFHVATIPRSKHIQPDGTWYEKGIDDPNPDDTVKAFINLLRDAQDHGAVLGMHGYTHQYGDAKRSDHNQDSGTGFEFNVKGADETLTPEYASDKIQKSLAAFYKVGFVPGFWESPHYNDTREQEEVFRSYMGVLYQPDFRSLRSFKDMTMYETENTFGSPTLGSAYIPAPLKYITDAASVTNVLNRLDTYRGLGAMYYHPFLEFPFLEPVLGKDGKPVVRDGLPEYRYKSGAPSNLHRLVDGFRERGFQWESIYDVLPYTPAHRVELPLGTEAHDLLLGHVSGSRSTDVVVRDQNRIQVFTGNYEWPRNRTQPAGREWLKTTFAPSEQFLLGDADSDGLDDLLAYDKANGTLRLFRSNGSKFEDARAIGTLPGGFDLVAMADLNADRHADLLMRRGDELWSVWNSNGRFADARKVTSLPHDAIVRCGDFNGDKRDDVLVYSPELREIRIYSLTSNNNASWDEIGHTAVPHSEKTTQLLTGDVNGDGLTDVTMYDPESGIWQELDNTGSANLKPHDNLYGPWASGEHTAFAADFDGNGRSDIAAFDPVHHTLDLSLSFRSKTPQP
;
A
#
# COMPACT_ATOMS: atom_id res chain seq x y z
N MET A 1 50.89 50.54 24.72
CA MET A 1 51.61 50.55 23.41
C MET A 1 51.05 49.36 22.61
N LYS A 2 50.27 49.54 21.52
CA LYS A 2 50.74 49.71 20.12
C LYS A 2 51.82 48.65 19.78
N LYS A 3 51.73 47.74 18.81
CA LYS A 3 51.07 47.72 17.48
C LYS A 3 51.32 46.32 16.83
N ILE A 4 50.35 45.75 16.07
CA ILE A 4 50.40 45.36 14.62
C ILE A 4 51.25 44.09 14.31
N LEU A 5 50.83 43.03 13.58
CA LEU A 5 50.31 42.91 12.20
C LEU A 5 49.88 41.46 11.91
N LEU A 6 48.94 41.37 10.97
CA LEU A 6 48.47 40.28 10.10
C LEU A 6 49.51 39.24 9.64
N GLY A 7 49.08 37.98 9.55
CA GLY A 7 49.76 36.90 8.82
C GLY A 7 48.76 35.80 8.44
N VAL A 8 48.23 35.90 7.22
CA VAL A 8 47.39 34.88 6.57
C VAL A 8 48.27 33.64 6.33
N LEU A 9 47.89 32.50 6.89
CA LEU A 9 48.38 31.19 6.43
C LEU A 9 47.20 30.43 5.85
N LEU A 10 47.21 30.30 4.51
CA LEU A 10 46.47 29.29 3.77
C LEU A 10 46.83 27.91 4.35
N ALA A 11 45.90 27.28 5.07
CA ALA A 11 45.86 25.83 5.17
C ALA A 11 44.82 25.39 4.15
N ALA A 12 45.30 24.89 3.01
CA ALA A 12 44.47 24.16 2.06
C ALA A 12 43.97 22.89 2.76
N VAL A 13 42.78 23.00 3.36
CA VAL A 13 41.98 21.82 3.70
C VAL A 13 41.48 21.30 2.36
N VAL A 14 42.13 20.25 1.89
CA VAL A 14 41.58 19.39 0.85
C VAL A 14 40.22 18.94 1.36
N PHE A 15 39.15 19.50 0.81
CA PHE A 15 37.82 18.94 0.92
C PHE A 15 37.86 17.59 0.21
N ALA A 16 38.22 16.54 0.95
CA ALA A 16 37.71 15.22 0.63
C ALA A 16 36.19 15.33 0.81
N PRO A 17 35.37 14.98 -0.19
CA PRO A 17 33.93 14.93 0.00
C PRO A 17 33.67 13.86 1.06
N LEU A 18 33.34 14.30 2.27
CA LEU A 18 32.69 13.47 3.27
C LEU A 18 31.36 13.04 2.65
N HIS A 19 31.38 11.89 1.99
CA HIS A 19 30.18 11.14 1.66
C HIS A 19 29.64 10.63 2.99
N LEU A 20 28.73 11.39 3.58
CA LEU A 20 27.76 10.85 4.53
C LEU A 20 26.67 10.21 3.67
N PRO A 21 26.52 8.87 3.65
CA PRO A 21 25.41 8.24 2.98
C PRO A 21 24.20 8.34 3.90
N THR A 22 23.52 9.48 3.92
CA THR A 22 22.11 9.50 4.33
C THR A 22 21.30 9.24 3.07
N GLN A 23 21.17 7.97 2.70
CA GLN A 23 20.24 7.51 1.66
C GLN A 23 18.82 7.72 2.18
N THR A 24 18.33 8.95 2.12
CA THR A 24 16.93 9.29 2.36
C THR A 24 16.24 9.42 1.02
N ASN A 25 15.57 8.35 0.58
CA ASN A 25 14.66 8.35 -0.57
C ASN A 25 15.25 9.15 -1.76
N ALA A 26 16.33 8.58 -2.33
CA ALA A 26 17.29 9.24 -3.21
C ALA A 26 16.61 9.89 -4.42
N PHE A 27 16.41 11.21 -4.29
CA PHE A 27 15.88 12.15 -5.28
C PHE A 27 14.39 11.96 -5.62
N PRO A 28 13.59 13.04 -5.78
CA PRO A 28 12.52 12.92 -6.74
C PRO A 28 13.19 12.52 -8.05
N ASN A 29 12.79 11.40 -8.66
CA ASN A 29 13.02 11.28 -10.10
C ASN A 29 12.40 12.57 -10.69
N GLN A 30 13.27 13.43 -11.21
CA GLN A 30 12.90 14.80 -11.57
C GLN A 30 11.94 14.81 -12.76
N ASP A 31 11.83 13.67 -13.44
CA ASP A 31 11.02 13.44 -14.62
C ASP A 31 9.77 12.60 -14.29
N LYS A 32 9.49 12.35 -13.00
CA LYS A 32 8.34 11.55 -12.54
C LYS A 32 7.02 12.00 -13.15
N HIS A 33 6.84 13.32 -13.34
CA HIS A 33 5.66 13.86 -14.03
C HIS A 33 4.33 13.27 -13.50
N HIS A 34 4.27 12.81 -12.25
CA HIS A 34 3.03 12.27 -11.68
C HIS A 34 2.15 13.40 -11.19
N ALA A 35 0.85 13.27 -11.37
CA ALA A 35 -0.18 14.21 -10.97
C ALA A 35 -1.25 13.51 -10.16
N MET A 36 -1.74 14.18 -9.13
CA MET A 36 -2.83 13.68 -8.29
C MET A 36 -3.87 14.76 -8.09
N LEU A 37 -5.13 14.35 -8.11
CA LEU A 37 -6.27 15.22 -7.82
C LEU A 37 -6.97 14.72 -6.55
N ARG A 38 -7.07 15.60 -5.55
CA ARG A 38 -7.96 15.41 -4.41
C ARG A 38 -9.16 16.35 -4.51
N LEU A 39 -10.34 15.76 -4.46
CA LEU A 39 -11.62 16.46 -4.35
C LEU A 39 -11.92 16.66 -2.86
N GLU A 40 -11.95 17.91 -2.41
CA GLU A 40 -12.12 18.26 -1.00
C GLU A 40 -13.55 18.70 -0.64
N ASP A 41 -13.81 18.72 0.67
CA ASP A 41 -15.07 19.14 1.29
C ASP A 41 -16.30 18.36 0.83
N VAL A 42 -16.16 17.09 0.48
CA VAL A 42 -17.28 16.28 -0.02
C VAL A 42 -18.02 15.63 1.16
N GLY A 43 -19.22 16.10 1.48
CA GLY A 43 -20.04 15.57 2.58
C GLY A 43 -21.52 15.52 2.25
N PRO A 44 -22.36 14.87 3.08
CA PRO A 44 -23.80 14.72 2.88
C PRO A 44 -24.61 16.01 3.15
N GLY A 45 -23.98 17.18 3.01
CA GLY A 45 -24.55 18.50 3.30
C GLY A 45 -23.81 19.64 2.61
N GLY A 46 -24.14 20.89 2.96
CA GLY A 46 -23.58 22.09 2.31
C GLY A 46 -23.88 22.12 0.81
N SER A 47 -22.82 22.08 -0.01
CA SER A 47 -22.93 22.11 -1.48
C SER A 47 -23.57 20.86 -2.09
N TYR A 48 -23.85 19.81 -1.32
CA TYR A 48 -24.35 18.51 -1.80
C TYR A 48 -25.67 18.08 -1.12
N GLU A 49 -26.48 19.05 -0.68
CA GLU A 49 -27.69 18.81 0.13
C GLU A 49 -28.89 18.24 -0.64
N THR A 50 -28.87 18.27 -1.98
CA THR A 50 -30.00 17.86 -2.81
C THR A 50 -29.62 16.77 -3.81
N LEU A 51 -30.61 15.98 -4.25
CA LEU A 51 -30.41 15.01 -5.34
C LEU A 51 -29.90 15.68 -6.62
N ASP A 52 -30.26 16.95 -6.85
CA ASP A 52 -29.79 17.74 -7.98
C ASP A 52 -28.28 18.01 -7.90
N ASP A 53 -27.79 18.35 -6.72
CA ASP A 53 -26.36 18.58 -6.48
C ASP A 53 -25.55 17.28 -6.56
N LEU A 54 -26.10 16.18 -6.07
CA LEU A 54 -25.50 14.85 -6.23
C LEU A 54 -25.48 14.41 -7.70
N GLY A 55 -26.49 14.76 -8.49
CA GLY A 55 -26.49 14.54 -9.94
C GLY A 55 -25.36 15.29 -10.65
N LYS A 56 -25.04 16.52 -10.20
CA LYS A 56 -23.89 17.29 -10.69
C LYS A 56 -22.57 16.69 -10.23
N LEU A 57 -22.45 16.29 -8.95
CA LEU A 57 -21.26 15.63 -8.42
C LEU A 57 -20.93 14.35 -9.22
N ARG A 58 -21.93 13.53 -9.52
CA ARG A 58 -21.79 12.36 -10.38
C ARG A 58 -21.22 12.70 -11.75
N ALA A 59 -21.70 13.76 -12.40
CA ALA A 59 -21.19 14.16 -13.71
C ALA A 59 -19.69 14.56 -13.67
N ILE A 60 -19.19 15.02 -12.52
CA ILE A 60 -17.77 15.31 -12.31
C ILE A 60 -16.96 14.02 -12.17
N PHE A 61 -17.45 13.06 -11.37
CA PHE A 61 -16.81 11.74 -11.22
C PHE A 61 -16.74 11.01 -12.57
N GLU A 62 -17.86 10.94 -13.28
CA GLU A 62 -17.94 10.30 -14.60
C GLU A 62 -17.06 11.01 -15.65
N TYR A 63 -16.88 12.32 -15.53
CA TYR A 63 -15.90 13.02 -16.36
C TYR A 63 -14.48 12.52 -16.06
N LEU A 64 -14.06 12.51 -14.79
CA LEU A 64 -12.71 12.04 -14.40
C LEU A 64 -12.48 10.59 -14.81
N GLU A 65 -13.46 9.71 -14.60
CA GLU A 65 -13.45 8.31 -15.04
C GLU A 65 -13.35 8.19 -16.57
N SER A 66 -14.16 8.93 -17.33
CA SER A 66 -14.09 8.93 -18.80
C SER A 66 -12.74 9.40 -19.33
N GLN A 67 -12.06 10.23 -18.54
CA GLN A 67 -10.73 10.71 -18.84
C GLN A 67 -9.66 9.72 -18.35
N HIS A 68 -9.95 8.68 -17.58
CA HIS A 68 -8.95 7.84 -16.91
C HIS A 68 -8.04 8.70 -16.00
N VAL A 69 -8.64 9.59 -15.22
CA VAL A 69 -7.94 10.38 -14.19
C VAL A 69 -8.29 9.77 -12.84
N PRO A 70 -7.38 9.01 -12.20
CA PRO A 70 -7.56 8.60 -10.82
C PRO A 70 -7.74 9.82 -9.92
N PHE A 71 -8.66 9.73 -8.96
CA PHE A 71 -8.96 10.83 -8.06
C PHE A 71 -9.27 10.34 -6.65
N HIS A 72 -9.15 11.28 -5.71
CA HIS A 72 -9.28 11.04 -4.28
C HIS A 72 -10.39 11.91 -3.75
N VAL A 73 -11.18 11.42 -2.80
CA VAL A 73 -12.30 12.18 -2.23
C VAL A 73 -12.08 12.34 -0.73
N ALA A 74 -11.76 13.57 -0.31
CA ALA A 74 -11.71 13.94 1.09
C ALA A 74 -13.15 14.07 1.60
N THR A 75 -13.63 13.01 2.23
CA THR A 75 -15.03 12.86 2.60
C THR A 75 -15.24 13.33 4.03
N ILE A 76 -16.23 14.21 4.23
CA ILE A 76 -16.73 14.61 5.54
C ILE A 76 -17.86 13.63 5.91
N PRO A 77 -17.67 12.71 6.87
CA PRO A 77 -18.71 11.73 7.21
C PRO A 77 -20.00 12.35 7.69
N ARG A 78 -19.91 13.48 8.40
CA ARG A 78 -21.04 14.18 9.01
C ARG A 78 -21.01 15.67 8.73
N SER A 79 -22.03 16.13 8.03
CA SER A 79 -22.22 17.53 7.71
C SER A 79 -23.10 18.20 8.76
N LYS A 80 -22.63 19.34 9.28
CA LYS A 80 -23.35 20.19 10.23
C LYS A 80 -23.34 21.62 9.72
N HIS A 81 -24.51 22.18 9.44
CA HIS A 81 -24.65 23.51 8.86
C HIS A 81 -25.86 24.26 9.41
N ILE A 82 -25.80 25.59 9.40
CA ILE A 82 -26.95 26.46 9.69
C ILE A 82 -27.67 26.79 8.37
N GLN A 83 -28.94 26.42 8.28
CA GLN A 83 -29.80 26.75 7.15
C GLN A 83 -30.13 28.25 7.09
N PRO A 84 -30.56 28.79 5.93
CA PRO A 84 -30.93 30.20 5.80
C PRO A 84 -31.98 30.70 6.79
N ASP A 85 -32.84 29.80 7.28
CA ASP A 85 -33.86 30.09 8.31
C ASP A 85 -33.31 30.13 9.74
N GLY A 86 -32.01 29.85 9.91
CA GLY A 86 -31.31 29.83 11.19
C GLY A 86 -31.37 28.50 11.94
N THR A 87 -31.97 27.46 11.36
CA THR A 87 -32.03 26.13 11.96
C THR A 87 -30.73 25.36 11.75
N TRP A 88 -30.33 24.58 12.75
CA TRP A 88 -29.22 23.64 12.60
C TRP A 88 -29.68 22.41 11.86
N TYR A 89 -28.85 22.00 10.91
CA TYR A 89 -29.06 20.81 10.13
C TYR A 89 -27.83 19.92 10.22
N GLU A 90 -28.07 18.65 10.56
CA GLU A 90 -27.04 17.64 10.74
C GLU A 90 -27.46 16.38 9.99
N LYS A 91 -26.61 15.93 9.06
CA LYS A 91 -26.74 14.62 8.42
C LYS A 91 -25.40 13.91 8.42
N GLY A 92 -25.41 12.59 8.54
CA GLY A 92 -24.21 11.77 8.39
C GLY A 92 -24.46 10.47 7.65
N ILE A 93 -23.41 9.96 7.01
CA ILE A 93 -23.45 8.65 6.34
C ILE A 93 -23.77 7.50 7.30
N ASP A 94 -23.48 7.72 8.58
CA ASP A 94 -23.71 6.86 9.72
C ASP A 94 -24.99 7.18 10.50
N ASP A 95 -25.91 7.96 9.94
CA ASP A 95 -27.25 8.08 10.52
C ASP A 95 -27.91 6.69 10.60
N PRO A 96 -28.68 6.38 11.66
CA PRO A 96 -29.38 5.09 11.77
C PRO A 96 -30.48 4.93 10.72
N ASN A 97 -31.08 6.04 10.29
CA ASN A 97 -32.12 6.09 9.28
C ASN A 97 -31.81 7.25 8.31
N PRO A 98 -30.82 7.10 7.41
CA PRO A 98 -30.45 8.17 6.49
C PRO A 98 -31.62 8.52 5.58
N ASP A 99 -31.75 9.81 5.25
CA ASP A 99 -32.73 10.26 4.25
C ASP A 99 -32.32 9.85 2.84
N ASP A 100 -33.17 10.11 1.86
CA ASP A 100 -32.94 9.66 0.49
C ASP A 100 -31.74 10.37 -0.18
N THR A 101 -31.43 11.60 0.22
CA THR A 101 -30.22 12.30 -0.25
C THR A 101 -28.98 11.63 0.32
N VAL A 102 -28.94 11.34 1.62
CA VAL A 102 -27.78 10.66 2.25
C VAL A 102 -27.57 9.27 1.67
N LYS A 103 -28.64 8.50 1.44
CA LYS A 103 -28.54 7.20 0.75
C LYS A 103 -27.95 7.34 -0.65
N ALA A 104 -28.41 8.33 -1.41
CA ALA A 104 -27.89 8.59 -2.76
C ALA A 104 -26.43 9.03 -2.73
N PHE A 105 -26.02 9.85 -1.74
CA PHE A 105 -24.63 10.23 -1.52
C PHE A 105 -23.75 9.02 -1.20
N ILE A 106 -24.19 8.15 -0.29
CA ILE A 106 -23.48 6.91 0.05
C ILE A 106 -23.29 6.04 -1.19
N ASN A 107 -24.35 5.84 -1.97
CA ASN A 107 -24.28 5.01 -3.18
C ASN A 107 -23.36 5.63 -4.24
N LEU A 108 -23.37 6.96 -4.40
CA LEU A 108 -22.51 7.67 -5.34
C LEU A 108 -21.02 7.53 -4.96
N LEU A 109 -20.67 7.67 -3.68
CA LEU A 109 -19.29 7.48 -3.24
C LEU A 109 -18.85 6.01 -3.31
N ARG A 110 -19.77 5.06 -3.06
CA ARG A 110 -19.47 3.63 -3.25
C ARG A 110 -19.16 3.33 -4.71
N ASP A 111 -19.99 3.82 -5.62
CA ASP A 111 -19.80 3.66 -7.07
C ASP A 111 -18.47 4.27 -7.52
N ALA A 112 -18.13 5.47 -7.05
CA ALA A 112 -16.83 6.07 -7.32
C ALA A 112 -15.66 5.21 -6.80
N GLN A 113 -15.78 4.65 -5.58
CA GLN A 113 -14.76 3.78 -5.00
C GLN A 113 -14.62 2.45 -5.76
N ASP A 114 -15.73 1.86 -6.20
CA ASP A 114 -15.76 0.65 -7.02
C ASP A 114 -15.13 0.89 -8.41
N HIS A 115 -15.15 2.13 -8.90
CA HIS A 115 -14.47 2.58 -10.13
C HIS A 115 -13.06 3.16 -9.90
N GLY A 116 -12.48 2.95 -8.72
CA GLY A 116 -11.07 3.23 -8.44
C GLY A 116 -10.79 4.58 -7.78
N ALA A 117 -11.81 5.36 -7.41
CA ALA A 117 -11.60 6.54 -6.56
C ALA A 117 -11.20 6.13 -5.15
N VAL A 118 -10.28 6.89 -4.54
CA VAL A 118 -9.85 6.61 -3.16
C VAL A 118 -10.53 7.56 -2.19
N LEU A 119 -11.37 7.01 -1.32
CA LEU A 119 -12.04 7.78 -0.28
C LEU A 119 -11.11 7.97 0.92
N GLY A 120 -10.99 9.19 1.42
CA GLY A 120 -10.29 9.50 2.65
C GLY A 120 -11.16 10.24 3.64
N MET A 121 -10.79 10.15 4.91
CA MET A 121 -11.51 10.81 6.00
C MET A 121 -11.01 12.25 6.15
N HIS A 122 -11.89 13.22 5.87
CA HIS A 122 -11.60 14.64 6.02
C HIS A 122 -12.16 15.17 7.34
N GLY A 123 -11.53 14.73 8.44
CA GLY A 123 -12.10 14.88 9.78
C GLY A 123 -13.31 13.99 10.01
N TYR A 124 -14.16 14.37 10.97
CA TYR A 124 -15.46 13.73 11.19
C TYR A 124 -16.61 14.69 10.89
N THR A 125 -16.55 15.90 11.44
CA THR A 125 -17.53 16.95 11.16
C THR A 125 -16.96 18.12 10.37
N HIS A 126 -15.63 18.22 10.22
CA HIS A 126 -14.93 19.37 9.63
C HIS A 126 -15.09 20.70 10.39
N GLN A 127 -16.08 20.81 11.27
CA GLN A 127 -16.36 21.95 12.12
C GLN A 127 -16.40 21.55 13.59
N TYR A 128 -16.30 22.54 14.49
CA TYR A 128 -16.46 22.39 15.93
C TYR A 128 -17.66 23.18 16.49
N GLY A 129 -18.47 22.47 17.29
CA GLY A 129 -19.54 23.04 18.10
C GLY A 129 -20.92 23.04 17.45
N ASP A 130 -21.85 23.69 18.15
CA ASP A 130 -23.28 23.86 17.79
C ASP A 130 -23.73 25.33 17.93
N ALA A 131 -22.79 26.25 18.13
CA ALA A 131 -23.07 27.65 18.30
C ALA A 131 -22.81 28.40 16.98
N LYS A 132 -23.75 29.27 16.59
CA LYS A 132 -23.49 30.22 15.50
C LYS A 132 -22.32 31.12 15.89
N ARG A 133 -21.32 31.21 15.02
CA ARG A 133 -20.11 32.00 15.28
C ARG A 133 -20.17 33.34 14.57
N SER A 134 -19.47 34.33 15.13
CA SER A 134 -19.36 35.67 14.53
C SER A 134 -18.38 35.71 13.36
N ASP A 135 -17.51 34.71 13.23
CA ASP A 135 -16.52 34.58 12.14
C ASP A 135 -17.08 33.81 10.92
N HIS A 136 -18.33 33.36 10.99
CA HIS A 136 -19.02 32.58 9.94
C HIS A 136 -18.42 31.19 9.64
N ASN A 137 -17.47 30.71 10.46
CA ASN A 137 -16.76 29.44 10.27
C ASN A 137 -17.33 28.34 11.18
N GLN A 138 -18.66 28.18 11.17
CA GLN A 138 -19.38 27.18 11.98
C GLN A 138 -19.86 25.96 11.18
N ASP A 139 -19.85 26.05 9.86
CA ASP A 139 -20.46 25.05 8.97
C ASP A 139 -19.39 24.06 8.49
N SER A 140 -19.75 22.80 8.23
CA SER A 140 -18.79 21.85 7.64
C SER A 140 -18.25 22.37 6.29
N GLY A 141 -16.99 22.07 5.97
CA GLY A 141 -16.27 22.59 4.80
C GLY A 141 -15.72 24.01 4.96
N THR A 142 -16.35 24.90 5.74
CA THR A 142 -15.82 26.26 5.98
C THR A 142 -15.31 26.48 7.41
N GLY A 143 -15.77 25.67 8.35
CA GLY A 143 -15.38 25.68 9.75
C GLY A 143 -14.08 24.94 10.03
N PHE A 144 -13.64 25.02 11.28
CA PHE A 144 -12.45 24.32 11.78
C PHE A 144 -12.85 23.26 12.80
N GLU A 145 -12.33 22.04 12.66
CA GLU A 145 -12.55 20.95 13.62
C GLU A 145 -11.46 20.88 14.70
N PHE A 146 -10.23 21.25 14.35
CA PHE A 146 -9.03 21.20 15.19
C PHE A 146 -8.47 22.60 15.44
N ASN A 147 -7.70 22.76 16.54
CA ASN A 147 -7.06 24.02 16.95
C ASN A 147 -8.02 25.23 16.85
N VAL A 148 -9.19 25.06 17.45
CA VAL A 148 -10.27 26.04 17.41
C VAL A 148 -10.08 27.04 18.55
N LYS A 149 -9.94 28.31 18.19
CA LYS A 149 -9.73 29.40 19.16
C LYS A 149 -10.85 29.44 20.21
N GLY A 150 -10.46 29.29 21.49
CA GLY A 150 -11.39 29.33 22.62
C GLY A 150 -12.01 27.97 22.98
N ALA A 151 -11.56 26.89 22.34
CA ALA A 151 -11.95 25.51 22.64
C ALA A 151 -10.68 24.65 22.77
N ASP A 152 -10.02 24.77 23.93
CA ASP A 152 -8.70 24.14 24.18
C ASP A 152 -8.75 22.61 24.08
N GLU A 153 -9.92 21.98 24.27
CA GLU A 153 -10.10 20.54 24.06
C GLU A 153 -9.81 20.12 22.61
N THR A 154 -9.96 21.01 21.63
CA THR A 154 -9.69 20.70 20.21
C THR A 154 -8.21 20.58 19.87
N LEU A 155 -7.32 20.85 20.84
CA LEU A 155 -5.87 20.70 20.72
C LEU A 155 -5.36 19.34 21.21
N THR A 156 -6.20 18.56 21.90
CA THR A 156 -5.72 17.37 22.62
C THR A 156 -5.67 16.13 21.75
N PRO A 157 -4.77 15.17 22.06
CA PRO A 157 -4.75 13.85 21.43
C PRO A 157 -6.06 13.07 21.61
N GLU A 158 -6.73 13.20 22.75
CA GLU A 158 -8.00 12.51 23.02
C GLU A 158 -9.11 12.99 22.09
N TYR A 159 -9.16 14.28 21.80
CA TYR A 159 -10.11 14.84 20.84
C TYR A 159 -9.83 14.33 19.43
N ALA A 160 -8.56 14.30 18.99
CA ALA A 160 -8.19 13.71 17.71
C ALA A 160 -8.57 12.22 17.62
N SER A 161 -8.31 11.46 18.68
CA SER A 161 -8.67 10.04 18.76
C SER A 161 -10.18 9.84 18.65
N ASP A 162 -10.99 10.65 19.33
CA ASP A 162 -12.45 10.62 19.22
C ASP A 162 -12.91 10.87 17.78
N LYS A 163 -12.35 11.88 17.09
CA LYS A 163 -12.75 12.22 15.72
C LYS A 163 -12.41 11.14 14.71
N ILE A 164 -11.18 10.62 14.72
CA ILE A 164 -10.80 9.57 13.77
C ILE A 164 -11.58 8.27 14.03
N GLN A 165 -11.83 7.91 15.29
CA GLN A 165 -12.67 6.74 15.61
C GLN A 165 -14.09 6.88 15.09
N LYS A 166 -14.71 8.06 15.25
CA LYS A 166 -16.05 8.33 14.71
C LYS A 166 -16.08 8.30 13.19
N SER A 167 -15.08 8.89 12.55
CA SER A 167 -14.95 8.89 11.08
C SER A 167 -14.78 7.47 10.53
N LEU A 168 -13.89 6.66 11.12
CA LEU A 168 -13.72 5.24 10.78
C LEU A 168 -15.00 4.44 10.98
N ALA A 169 -15.66 4.61 12.14
CA ALA A 169 -16.92 3.92 12.42
C ALA A 169 -18.01 4.27 11.40
N ALA A 170 -18.04 5.54 10.95
CA ALA A 170 -18.99 5.99 9.95
C ALA A 170 -18.72 5.38 8.56
N PHE A 171 -17.45 5.33 8.14
CA PHE A 171 -17.03 4.67 6.89
C PHE A 171 -17.39 3.19 6.90
N TYR A 172 -17.03 2.45 7.95
CA TYR A 172 -17.31 1.01 8.03
C TYR A 172 -18.79 0.68 8.11
N LYS A 173 -19.59 1.53 8.76
CA LYS A 173 -21.04 1.33 8.83
C LYS A 173 -21.67 1.30 7.43
N VAL A 174 -21.12 2.01 6.45
CA VAL A 174 -21.61 2.04 5.08
C VAL A 174 -20.77 1.22 4.09
N GLY A 175 -19.76 0.50 4.60
CA GLY A 175 -18.89 -0.35 3.80
C GLY A 175 -17.86 0.39 2.96
N PHE A 176 -17.50 1.63 3.32
CA PHE A 176 -16.37 2.34 2.70
C PHE A 176 -15.05 1.84 3.26
N VAL A 177 -14.04 1.78 2.39
CA VAL A 177 -12.65 1.50 2.76
C VAL A 177 -11.85 2.81 2.75
N PRO A 178 -11.35 3.29 3.90
CA PRO A 178 -10.58 4.53 3.94
C PRO A 178 -9.16 4.32 3.42
N GLY A 179 -8.71 5.15 2.48
CA GLY A 179 -7.33 5.13 1.96
C GLY A 179 -6.37 6.09 2.65
N PHE A 180 -6.89 7.17 3.27
CA PHE A 180 -6.06 8.17 3.96
C PHE A 180 -6.84 8.94 5.03
N TRP A 181 -6.11 9.56 5.95
CA TRP A 181 -6.60 10.65 6.79
C TRP A 181 -6.15 12.00 6.24
N GLU A 182 -7.02 13.01 6.34
CA GLU A 182 -6.67 14.39 6.12
C GLU A 182 -7.35 15.28 7.17
N SER A 183 -6.55 15.99 7.96
CA SER A 183 -7.07 16.94 8.93
C SER A 183 -7.68 18.16 8.20
N PRO A 184 -8.94 18.55 8.51
CA PRO A 184 -9.58 19.76 8.01
C PRO A 184 -8.67 20.98 8.10
N HIS A 185 -8.41 21.60 6.94
CA HIS A 185 -7.52 22.74 6.78
C HIS A 185 -6.10 22.56 7.33
N TYR A 186 -5.65 21.32 7.52
CA TYR A 186 -4.37 20.94 8.14
C TYR A 186 -4.11 21.64 9.48
N ASN A 187 -5.17 21.86 10.27
CA ASN A 187 -5.12 22.65 11.50
C ASN A 187 -4.93 21.78 12.77
N ASP A 188 -4.34 20.60 12.62
CA ASP A 188 -3.99 19.67 13.69
C ASP A 188 -2.65 20.00 14.35
N THR A 189 -2.43 19.47 15.55
CA THR A 189 -1.16 19.56 16.28
C THR A 189 -0.27 18.35 15.99
N ARG A 190 1.02 18.39 16.41
CA ARG A 190 1.93 17.23 16.25
C ARG A 190 1.40 15.99 16.95
N GLU A 191 0.94 16.21 18.16
CA GLU A 191 0.49 15.17 19.06
C GLU A 191 -0.79 14.53 18.50
N GLN A 192 -1.61 15.31 17.78
CA GLN A 192 -2.75 14.80 17.02
C GLN A 192 -2.33 14.03 15.77
N GLU A 193 -1.34 14.50 15.02
CA GLU A 193 -0.78 13.73 13.90
C GLU A 193 -0.21 12.37 14.34
N GLU A 194 0.43 12.29 15.51
CA GLU A 194 0.85 11.01 16.12
C GLU A 194 -0.34 10.08 16.37
N VAL A 195 -1.47 10.62 16.83
CA VAL A 195 -2.71 9.86 16.96
C VAL A 195 -3.20 9.38 15.61
N PHE A 196 -3.34 10.25 14.61
CA PHE A 196 -3.85 9.87 13.29
C PHE A 196 -2.98 8.80 12.62
N ARG A 197 -1.65 8.94 12.74
CA ARG A 197 -0.71 7.92 12.29
C ARG A 197 -0.92 6.59 12.99
N SER A 198 -1.35 6.52 14.25
CA SER A 198 -1.64 5.23 14.87
C SER A 198 -2.82 4.50 14.21
N TYR A 199 -3.75 5.21 13.57
CA TYR A 199 -4.91 4.59 12.91
C TYR A 199 -4.70 4.34 11.42
N MET A 200 -4.00 5.24 10.73
CA MET A 200 -3.80 5.23 9.27
C MET A 200 -2.32 5.29 8.91
N GLY A 201 -1.91 4.53 7.88
CA GLY A 201 -0.55 4.59 7.35
C GLY A 201 -0.28 5.81 6.46
N VAL A 202 -1.33 6.43 5.91
CA VAL A 202 -1.25 7.57 4.99
C VAL A 202 -1.99 8.78 5.55
N LEU A 203 -1.27 9.90 5.65
CA LEU A 203 -1.81 11.23 5.89
C LEU A 203 -1.70 12.00 4.57
N TYR A 204 -2.83 12.30 3.92
CA TYR A 204 -2.83 13.06 2.68
C TYR A 204 -2.78 14.57 3.00
N GLN A 205 -1.74 14.99 3.71
CA GLN A 205 -1.46 16.38 4.05
C GLN A 205 0.06 16.60 4.09
N PRO A 206 0.55 17.85 3.97
CA PRO A 206 1.97 18.10 4.16
C PRO A 206 2.38 17.86 5.62
N ASP A 207 3.55 17.28 5.83
CA ASP A 207 4.27 17.43 7.10
C ASP A 207 4.90 18.82 7.15
N PHE A 208 4.32 19.73 7.93
CA PHE A 208 4.82 21.10 8.08
C PHE A 208 6.19 21.19 8.77
N ARG A 209 6.73 20.08 9.30
CA ARG A 209 8.05 20.02 9.93
C ARG A 209 9.14 19.60 8.94
N SER A 210 8.76 19.01 7.81
CA SER A 210 9.64 18.64 6.72
C SER A 210 9.56 19.65 5.59
N LEU A 211 10.66 20.37 5.34
CA LEU A 211 10.77 21.24 4.17
C LEU A 211 10.60 20.48 2.85
N ARG A 212 10.88 19.17 2.84
CA ARG A 212 10.67 18.28 1.68
C ARG A 212 9.18 18.14 1.37
N SER A 213 8.33 18.11 2.39
CA SER A 213 6.89 17.94 2.25
C SER A 213 6.19 19.07 1.50
N PHE A 214 6.86 20.20 1.23
CA PHE A 214 6.29 21.24 0.36
C PHE A 214 6.49 20.99 -1.13
N LYS A 215 7.26 19.96 -1.51
CA LYS A 215 7.55 19.59 -2.90
C LYS A 215 7.19 18.14 -3.23
N ASP A 216 7.30 17.25 -2.25
CA ASP A 216 7.18 15.81 -2.49
C ASP A 216 6.75 15.07 -1.21
N MET A 217 6.38 13.81 -1.34
CA MET A 217 6.00 12.95 -0.23
C MET A 217 7.14 12.73 0.79
N THR A 218 6.77 12.48 2.04
CA THR A 218 7.69 12.20 3.15
C THR A 218 7.31 10.90 3.84
N MET A 219 8.29 10.02 4.04
CA MET A 219 8.13 8.75 4.75
C MET A 219 8.79 8.84 6.12
N TYR A 220 8.11 8.31 7.13
CA TYR A 220 8.66 8.05 8.45
C TYR A 220 8.83 6.55 8.63
N GLU A 221 10.00 6.21 9.15
CA GLU A 221 10.48 4.84 9.19
C GLU A 221 9.93 4.08 10.40
N THR A 222 10.44 4.31 11.61
CA THR A 222 10.21 3.36 12.72
C THR A 222 10.26 3.94 14.15
N GLU A 223 10.39 5.26 14.39
CA GLU A 223 10.36 5.81 15.76
C GLU A 223 9.35 6.95 15.95
N ASN A 224 8.51 6.85 16.99
CA ASN A 224 7.77 8.01 17.46
C ASN A 224 8.72 8.97 18.19
N THR A 225 8.26 10.16 18.55
CA THR A 225 9.06 11.17 19.24
C THR A 225 9.59 10.70 20.63
N PHE A 226 9.16 9.52 21.10
CA PHE A 226 9.54 8.91 22.38
C PHE A 226 10.46 7.68 22.23
N GLY A 227 10.95 7.39 21.02
CA GLY A 227 11.83 6.24 20.75
C GLY A 227 11.14 4.89 20.88
N SER A 228 9.81 4.84 20.78
CA SER A 228 9.07 3.57 20.69
C SER A 228 8.96 3.14 19.23
N PRO A 229 9.13 1.84 18.93
CA PRO A 229 8.99 1.31 17.58
C PRO A 229 7.60 1.62 17.01
N THR A 230 7.55 2.31 15.88
CA THR A 230 6.32 2.61 15.12
C THR A 230 6.29 1.83 13.83
N LEU A 231 5.09 1.67 13.30
CA LEU A 231 4.80 1.02 12.03
C LEU A 231 5.29 1.82 10.80
N GLY A 232 5.78 3.05 10.99
CA GLY A 232 6.07 4.02 9.91
C GLY A 232 4.83 4.79 9.44
N SER A 233 4.97 5.78 8.55
CA SER A 233 3.84 6.51 7.96
C SER A 233 4.24 7.35 6.74
N ALA A 234 3.32 7.55 5.81
CA ALA A 234 3.49 8.41 4.64
C ALA A 234 2.71 9.72 4.79
N TYR A 235 3.36 10.85 4.47
CA TYR A 235 2.73 12.15 4.28
C TYR A 235 2.77 12.51 2.81
N ILE A 236 1.60 12.78 2.25
CA ILE A 236 1.44 13.13 0.84
C ILE A 236 0.94 14.57 0.76
N PRO A 237 1.72 15.51 0.20
CA PRO A 237 1.29 16.91 0.14
C PRO A 237 0.45 17.20 -1.11
N ALA A 238 -0.10 18.42 -1.16
CA ALA A 238 -0.64 19.03 -2.37
C ALA A 238 0.16 20.32 -2.73
N PRO A 239 1.37 20.21 -3.31
CA PRO A 239 2.27 21.35 -3.53
C PRO A 239 1.74 22.43 -4.49
N LEU A 240 0.80 22.07 -5.36
CA LEU A 240 0.15 22.99 -6.29
C LEU A 240 -1.04 23.73 -5.66
N LYS A 241 -1.43 23.33 -4.43
CA LYS A 241 -2.42 23.98 -3.55
C LYS A 241 -3.84 23.99 -4.11
N TYR A 242 -4.71 24.73 -3.43
CA TYR A 242 -6.11 24.92 -3.79
C TYR A 242 -6.27 25.59 -5.15
N ILE A 243 -7.15 25.05 -5.99
CA ILE A 243 -7.63 25.74 -7.18
C ILE A 243 -8.98 26.41 -6.91
N THR A 244 -8.97 27.74 -6.86
CA THR A 244 -10.16 28.56 -6.58
C THR A 244 -10.92 29.00 -7.82
N ASP A 245 -10.21 29.24 -8.92
CA ASP A 245 -10.73 29.95 -10.09
C ASP A 245 -9.82 29.78 -11.33
N ALA A 246 -10.21 30.43 -12.43
CA ALA A 246 -9.51 30.38 -13.70
C ALA A 246 -8.09 30.99 -13.67
N ALA A 247 -7.81 31.93 -12.76
CA ALA A 247 -6.47 32.49 -12.58
C ALA A 247 -5.57 31.49 -11.84
N SER A 248 -6.10 30.81 -10.82
CA SER A 248 -5.42 29.70 -10.14
C SER A 248 -5.05 28.58 -11.11
N VAL A 249 -5.96 28.18 -12.02
CA VAL A 249 -5.64 27.22 -13.10
C VAL A 249 -4.48 27.70 -13.95
N THR A 250 -4.53 28.95 -14.42
CA THR A 250 -3.48 29.51 -15.29
C THR A 250 -2.13 29.56 -14.58
N ASN A 251 -2.12 29.92 -13.30
CA ASN A 251 -0.91 29.95 -12.48
C ASN A 251 -0.30 28.56 -12.30
N VAL A 252 -1.12 27.53 -12.08
CA VAL A 252 -0.65 26.14 -11.98
C VAL A 252 -0.05 25.69 -13.30
N LEU A 253 -0.77 25.82 -14.41
CA LEU A 253 -0.30 25.37 -15.73
C LEU A 253 1.01 26.06 -16.15
N ASN A 254 1.17 27.36 -15.86
CA ASN A 254 2.42 28.07 -16.14
C ASN A 254 3.61 27.56 -15.31
N ARG A 255 3.36 27.00 -14.12
CA ARG A 255 4.42 26.47 -13.25
C ARG A 255 4.88 25.08 -13.71
N LEU A 256 3.98 24.29 -14.31
CA LEU A 256 4.24 22.88 -14.66
C LEU A 256 5.43 22.67 -15.60
N ASP A 257 5.68 23.59 -16.54
CA ASP A 257 6.79 23.48 -17.51
C ASP A 257 8.17 23.32 -16.83
N THR A 258 8.31 23.87 -15.63
CA THR A 258 9.54 23.82 -14.82
C THR A 258 9.35 23.10 -13.49
N TYR A 259 8.14 22.59 -13.24
CA TYR A 259 7.82 21.96 -11.97
C TYR A 259 8.51 20.59 -11.89
N ARG A 260 9.05 20.28 -10.71
CA ARG A 260 9.77 19.05 -10.42
C ARG A 260 9.27 18.56 -9.07
N GLY A 261 8.73 17.35 -9.03
CA GLY A 261 8.06 16.78 -7.87
C GLY A 261 6.62 16.38 -8.18
N LEU A 262 5.88 16.04 -7.14
CA LEU A 262 4.51 15.55 -7.25
C LEU A 262 3.55 16.67 -7.65
N GLY A 263 2.92 16.55 -8.82
CA GLY A 263 1.91 17.45 -9.36
C GLY A 263 0.56 17.35 -8.66
N ALA A 264 0.54 17.33 -7.33
CA ALA A 264 -0.67 17.15 -6.53
C ALA A 264 -1.34 18.50 -6.19
N MET A 265 -2.67 18.51 -6.28
CA MET A 265 -3.52 19.65 -5.96
C MET A 265 -4.83 19.20 -5.30
N TYR A 266 -5.54 20.16 -4.70
CA TYR A 266 -6.89 19.94 -4.22
C TYR A 266 -7.89 20.90 -4.86
N TYR A 267 -9.11 20.42 -5.06
CA TYR A 267 -10.15 21.05 -5.86
C TYR A 267 -11.52 20.82 -5.21
N HIS A 268 -12.36 21.84 -5.14
CA HIS A 268 -13.72 21.68 -4.63
C HIS A 268 -14.68 21.36 -5.80
N PRO A 269 -15.32 20.17 -5.83
CA PRO A 269 -16.16 19.77 -6.97
C PRO A 269 -17.26 20.76 -7.33
N PHE A 270 -17.86 21.42 -6.33
CA PHE A 270 -18.95 22.38 -6.57
C PHE A 270 -18.56 23.57 -7.47
N LEU A 271 -17.27 23.85 -7.67
CA LEU A 271 -16.79 24.86 -8.63
C LEU A 271 -17.15 24.52 -10.08
N GLU A 272 -17.46 23.25 -10.38
CA GLU A 272 -17.87 22.79 -11.71
C GLU A 272 -19.37 22.97 -11.97
N PHE A 273 -20.20 23.15 -10.93
CA PHE A 273 -21.66 23.21 -11.06
C PHE A 273 -22.15 24.27 -12.06
N PRO A 274 -21.55 25.48 -12.15
CA PRO A 274 -21.93 26.47 -13.17
C PRO A 274 -21.71 26.00 -14.62
N PHE A 275 -20.86 25.01 -14.85
CA PHE A 275 -20.55 24.46 -16.18
C PHE A 275 -21.44 23.27 -16.56
N LEU A 276 -22.32 22.82 -15.66
CA LEU A 276 -23.20 21.68 -15.87
C LEU A 276 -24.63 22.12 -16.22
N GLU A 277 -25.29 21.34 -17.06
CA GLU A 277 -26.72 21.47 -17.40
C GLU A 277 -27.43 20.11 -17.31
N PRO A 278 -28.72 20.08 -16.91
CA PRO A 278 -29.46 18.84 -16.80
C PRO A 278 -29.70 18.23 -18.18
N VAL A 279 -29.58 16.90 -18.27
CA VAL A 279 -30.00 16.15 -19.45
C VAL A 279 -31.52 16.02 -19.41
N LEU A 280 -32.20 16.57 -20.41
CA LEU A 280 -33.66 16.55 -20.49
C LEU A 280 -34.17 15.45 -21.42
N GLY A 281 -35.22 14.75 -20.98
CA GLY A 281 -35.97 13.81 -21.79
C GLY A 281 -36.85 14.51 -22.83
N LYS A 282 -37.54 13.71 -23.65
CA LYS A 282 -38.46 14.23 -24.69
C LYS A 282 -39.63 15.04 -24.12
N ASP A 283 -39.96 14.84 -22.85
CA ASP A 283 -41.00 15.56 -22.12
C ASP A 283 -40.49 16.85 -21.45
N GLY A 284 -39.20 17.19 -21.63
CA GLY A 284 -38.57 18.37 -21.04
C GLY A 284 -38.23 18.23 -19.56
N LYS A 285 -38.37 17.04 -18.95
CA LYS A 285 -37.99 16.79 -17.57
C LYS A 285 -36.57 16.22 -17.48
N PRO A 286 -35.85 16.42 -16.37
CA PRO A 286 -34.55 15.78 -16.15
C PRO A 286 -34.65 14.26 -16.28
N VAL A 287 -33.74 13.67 -17.04
CA VAL A 287 -33.52 12.22 -17.05
C VAL A 287 -32.97 11.84 -15.67
N VAL A 288 -33.44 10.72 -15.12
CA VAL A 288 -32.97 10.20 -13.82
C VAL A 288 -32.35 8.84 -14.04
N ARG A 289 -31.12 8.68 -13.56
CA ARG A 289 -30.37 7.42 -13.54
C ARG A 289 -30.01 7.12 -12.09
N ASP A 290 -30.30 5.90 -11.63
CA ASP A 290 -29.99 5.44 -10.27
C ASP A 290 -30.47 6.38 -9.14
N GLY A 291 -31.63 7.00 -9.35
CA GLY A 291 -32.24 7.93 -8.39
C GLY A 291 -31.69 9.35 -8.40
N LEU A 292 -30.69 9.66 -9.24
CA LEU A 292 -30.12 10.99 -9.39
C LEU A 292 -30.42 11.61 -10.78
N PRO A 293 -30.76 12.91 -10.86
CA PRO A 293 -30.87 13.63 -12.11
C PRO A 293 -29.57 13.59 -12.91
N GLU A 294 -29.66 13.34 -14.21
CA GLU A 294 -28.53 13.25 -15.11
C GLU A 294 -28.08 14.65 -15.55
N TYR A 295 -26.78 14.87 -15.50
CA TYR A 295 -26.13 16.13 -15.83
C TYR A 295 -25.04 15.90 -16.85
N ARG A 296 -24.79 16.91 -17.69
CA ARG A 296 -23.67 16.95 -18.62
C ARG A 296 -23.00 18.32 -18.59
N TYR A 297 -21.75 18.36 -19.01
CA TYR A 297 -21.07 19.62 -19.26
C TYR A 297 -21.71 20.37 -20.44
N LYS A 298 -21.91 21.67 -20.26
CA LYS A 298 -22.42 22.58 -21.29
C LYS A 298 -21.46 22.62 -22.47
N SER A 299 -21.98 22.69 -23.69
CA SER A 299 -21.16 22.98 -24.87
C SER A 299 -20.58 24.40 -24.75
N GLY A 300 -19.27 24.56 -24.95
CA GLY A 300 -18.65 25.89 -24.94
C GLY A 300 -17.23 25.87 -24.40
N ALA A 301 -16.87 26.93 -23.65
CA ALA A 301 -15.55 27.05 -23.04
C ALA A 301 -15.33 25.94 -22.00
N PRO A 302 -14.12 25.35 -21.94
CA PRO A 302 -13.82 24.30 -20.98
C PRO A 302 -13.88 24.84 -19.55
N SER A 303 -14.34 24.00 -18.62
CA SER A 303 -14.31 24.32 -17.19
C SER A 303 -12.88 24.37 -16.65
N ASN A 304 -12.72 24.76 -15.39
CA ASN A 304 -11.41 24.78 -14.75
C ASN A 304 -10.82 23.36 -14.63
N LEU A 305 -11.65 22.36 -14.29
CA LEU A 305 -11.21 20.97 -14.22
C LEU A 305 -10.76 20.43 -15.59
N HIS A 306 -11.50 20.72 -16.67
CA HIS A 306 -11.10 20.33 -18.02
C HIS A 306 -9.73 20.90 -18.40
N ARG A 307 -9.54 22.19 -18.17
CA ARG A 307 -8.27 22.88 -18.46
C ARG A 307 -7.09 22.30 -17.67
N LEU A 308 -7.32 21.84 -16.44
CA LEU A 308 -6.29 21.17 -15.64
C LEU A 308 -5.97 19.79 -16.20
N VAL A 309 -6.97 18.94 -16.42
CA VAL A 309 -6.78 17.59 -16.95
C VAL A 309 -5.99 17.60 -18.26
N ASP A 310 -6.41 18.43 -19.21
CA ASP A 310 -5.74 18.56 -20.52
C ASP A 310 -4.36 19.20 -20.36
N GLY A 311 -4.26 20.28 -19.58
CA GLY A 311 -3.03 21.04 -19.43
C GLY A 311 -1.89 20.27 -18.76
N PHE A 312 -2.20 19.33 -17.86
CA PHE A 312 -1.22 18.40 -17.28
C PHE A 312 -0.75 17.38 -18.32
N ARG A 313 -1.67 16.77 -19.07
CA ARG A 313 -1.34 15.80 -20.13
C ARG A 313 -0.47 16.40 -21.23
N GLU A 314 -0.81 17.61 -21.67
CA GLU A 314 -0.02 18.36 -22.67
C GLU A 314 1.43 18.57 -22.24
N ARG A 315 1.70 18.55 -20.93
CA ARG A 315 3.03 18.71 -20.33
C ARG A 315 3.67 17.37 -19.94
N GLY A 316 3.07 16.26 -20.37
CA GLY A 316 3.55 14.91 -20.14
C GLY A 316 3.33 14.43 -18.71
N PHE A 317 2.43 15.04 -17.94
CA PHE A 317 2.08 14.53 -16.62
C PHE A 317 1.13 13.32 -16.73
N GLN A 318 1.41 12.29 -15.94
CA GLN A 318 0.59 11.09 -15.78
C GLN A 318 -0.28 11.23 -14.53
N TRP A 319 -1.59 10.99 -14.67
CA TRP A 319 -2.51 11.04 -13.54
C TRP A 319 -2.48 9.70 -12.81
N GLU A 320 -2.22 9.72 -11.51
CA GLU A 320 -2.02 8.51 -10.72
C GLU A 320 -2.85 8.50 -9.44
N SER A 321 -3.19 7.28 -9.01
CA SER A 321 -3.76 7.05 -7.70
C SER A 321 -2.66 7.18 -6.63
N ILE A 322 -3.07 7.54 -5.41
CA ILE A 322 -2.22 7.53 -4.22
C ILE A 322 -1.58 6.16 -4.00
N TYR A 323 -2.28 5.09 -4.38
CA TYR A 323 -1.79 3.72 -4.25
C TYR A 323 -0.71 3.36 -5.26
N ASP A 324 -0.56 4.10 -6.36
CA ASP A 324 0.51 3.89 -7.35
C ASP A 324 1.69 4.84 -7.09
N VAL A 325 1.42 6.04 -6.57
CA VAL A 325 2.47 6.94 -6.07
C VAL A 325 3.15 6.36 -4.83
N LEU A 326 2.37 5.68 -3.98
CA LEU A 326 2.82 5.01 -2.76
C LEU A 326 2.49 3.51 -2.87
N PRO A 327 3.42 2.65 -3.35
CA PRO A 327 3.11 1.26 -3.69
C PRO A 327 2.78 0.40 -2.46
N TYR A 328 3.15 0.85 -1.25
CA TYR A 328 2.81 0.20 0.01
C TYR A 328 2.43 1.20 1.09
N THR A 329 1.52 0.82 1.98
CA THR A 329 1.08 1.62 3.12
C THR A 329 1.50 0.97 4.44
N PRO A 330 2.31 1.65 5.27
CA PRO A 330 2.63 1.24 6.63
C PRO A 330 1.40 0.77 7.43
N ALA A 331 1.37 -0.49 7.85
CA ALA A 331 0.17 -1.14 8.35
C ALA A 331 0.40 -1.76 9.74
N HIS A 332 0.45 -3.08 9.88
CA HIS A 332 0.35 -3.75 11.19
C HIS A 332 1.68 -4.28 11.70
N ARG A 333 1.71 -4.66 12.99
CA ARG A 333 2.84 -5.32 13.64
C ARG A 333 2.38 -6.60 14.29
N VAL A 334 3.14 -7.67 14.10
CA VAL A 334 3.02 -8.91 14.88
C VAL A 334 4.17 -8.97 15.88
N GLU A 335 3.83 -9.06 17.17
CA GLU A 335 4.80 -9.28 18.25
C GLU A 335 5.09 -10.79 18.34
N LEU A 336 6.36 -11.17 18.22
CA LEU A 336 6.79 -12.56 18.12
C LEU A 336 7.44 -13.05 19.42
N PRO A 337 7.56 -14.38 19.63
CA PRO A 337 8.23 -14.92 20.80
C PRO A 337 9.68 -14.42 20.92
N LEU A 338 10.15 -14.19 22.15
CA LEU A 338 11.54 -13.78 22.39
C LEU A 338 12.52 -14.83 21.87
N GLY A 339 13.59 -14.36 21.21
CA GLY A 339 14.61 -15.22 20.61
C GLY A 339 14.19 -15.89 19.30
N THR A 340 13.06 -15.47 18.70
CA THR A 340 12.74 -15.79 17.31
C THR A 340 13.85 -15.26 16.41
N GLU A 341 14.32 -16.11 15.50
CA GLU A 341 15.25 -15.74 14.43
C GLU A 341 14.55 -15.76 13.07
N ALA A 342 15.14 -15.13 12.05
CA ALA A 342 14.52 -15.04 10.73
C ALA A 342 14.19 -16.42 10.11
N HIS A 343 15.00 -17.44 10.39
CA HIS A 343 14.81 -18.80 9.86
C HIS A 343 13.73 -19.61 10.61
N ASP A 344 13.19 -19.07 11.71
CA ASP A 344 12.07 -19.66 12.44
C ASP A 344 10.72 -19.19 11.89
N LEU A 345 10.72 -18.14 11.05
CA LEU A 345 9.52 -17.53 10.48
C LEU A 345 9.11 -18.18 9.17
N LEU A 346 7.84 -18.55 9.10
CA LEU A 346 7.14 -19.03 7.92
C LEU A 346 5.86 -18.22 7.75
N LEU A 347 5.43 -18.03 6.51
CA LEU A 347 4.21 -17.32 6.14
C LEU A 347 3.37 -18.23 5.25
N GLY A 348 2.07 -18.33 5.52
CA GLY A 348 1.16 -19.14 4.71
C GLY A 348 -0.28 -19.13 5.21
N HIS A 349 -1.19 -19.65 4.40
CA HIS A 349 -2.62 -19.75 4.70
C HIS A 349 -2.92 -21.05 5.44
N VAL A 350 -2.61 -21.12 6.74
CA VAL A 350 -2.76 -22.37 7.52
C VAL A 350 -4.09 -22.45 8.25
N SER A 351 -4.75 -21.31 8.53
CA SER A 351 -5.99 -21.22 9.32
C SER A 351 -7.28 -21.20 8.51
N GLY A 352 -7.19 -21.08 7.19
CA GLY A 352 -8.34 -20.84 6.31
C GLY A 352 -8.90 -19.42 6.41
N SER A 353 -8.21 -18.53 7.14
CA SER A 353 -8.45 -17.10 7.02
C SER A 353 -8.02 -16.63 5.62
N ARG A 354 -8.64 -15.55 5.12
CA ARG A 354 -8.19 -14.92 3.86
C ARG A 354 -6.82 -14.28 3.98
N SER A 355 -6.45 -13.88 5.20
CA SER A 355 -5.16 -13.30 5.50
C SER A 355 -4.07 -14.37 5.60
N THR A 356 -2.85 -14.01 5.23
CA THR A 356 -1.67 -14.85 5.54
C THR A 356 -1.48 -14.95 7.05
N ASP A 357 -1.17 -16.14 7.55
CA ASP A 357 -0.82 -16.35 8.96
C ASP A 357 0.70 -16.27 9.16
N VAL A 358 1.13 -15.80 10.34
CA VAL A 358 2.54 -15.89 10.74
C VAL A 358 2.75 -17.16 11.56
N VAL A 359 3.63 -18.03 11.08
CA VAL A 359 3.94 -19.31 11.70
C VAL A 359 5.38 -19.30 12.20
N VAL A 360 5.56 -19.53 13.50
CA VAL A 360 6.87 -19.43 14.17
C VAL A 360 7.27 -20.78 14.73
N ARG A 361 8.46 -21.25 14.35
CA ARG A 361 9.11 -22.36 15.05
C ARG A 361 9.71 -21.86 16.36
N ASP A 362 9.20 -22.36 17.46
CA ASP A 362 9.71 -22.08 18.80
C ASP A 362 10.22 -23.40 19.41
N GLN A 363 11.48 -23.71 19.11
CA GLN A 363 12.16 -24.93 19.52
C GLN A 363 11.44 -26.21 19.02
N ASN A 364 10.64 -26.83 19.90
CA ASN A 364 9.86 -28.04 19.66
C ASN A 364 8.37 -27.76 19.46
N ARG A 365 8.00 -26.48 19.33
CA ARG A 365 6.65 -26.00 19.11
C ARG A 365 6.56 -25.28 17.77
N ILE A 366 5.39 -25.34 17.15
CA ILE A 366 5.00 -24.42 16.09
C ILE A 366 3.88 -23.56 16.65
N GLN A 367 4.11 -22.25 16.69
CA GLN A 367 3.11 -21.26 17.06
C GLN A 367 2.53 -20.62 15.81
N VAL A 368 1.21 -20.42 15.78
CA VAL A 368 0.51 -19.74 14.68
C VAL A 368 -0.18 -18.50 15.19
N PHE A 369 0.12 -17.37 14.58
CA PHE A 369 -0.52 -16.07 14.76
C PHE A 369 -1.48 -15.88 13.59
N THR A 370 -2.78 -16.06 13.86
CA THR A 370 -3.79 -15.93 12.81
C THR A 370 -3.84 -14.50 12.28
N GLY A 371 -3.80 -14.35 10.96
CA GLY A 371 -3.79 -13.04 10.30
C GLY A 371 -5.04 -12.21 10.62
N ASN A 372 -4.84 -10.93 10.93
CA ASN A 372 -5.90 -9.93 11.10
C ASN A 372 -5.35 -8.53 10.82
N TYR A 373 -5.32 -8.16 9.54
CA TYR A 373 -4.66 -6.93 9.07
C TYR A 373 -5.64 -5.92 8.46
N GLU A 374 -6.88 -5.93 8.93
CA GLU A 374 -7.84 -4.88 8.59
C GLU A 374 -7.55 -3.57 9.34
N TRP A 375 -7.95 -2.44 8.75
CA TRP A 375 -7.86 -1.11 9.37
C TRP A 375 -8.81 -0.94 10.57
N PRO A 376 -8.52 -0.14 11.61
CA PRO A 376 -7.30 0.65 11.76
C PRO A 376 -6.09 -0.20 12.13
N ARG A 377 -4.89 0.27 11.81
CA ARG A 377 -3.67 -0.52 11.99
C ARG A 377 -3.21 -0.70 13.43
N ASN A 378 -3.75 0.08 14.37
CA ASN A 378 -3.52 -0.09 15.81
C ASN A 378 -4.40 -1.18 16.45
N ARG A 379 -5.08 -2.01 15.66
CA ARG A 379 -5.77 -3.20 16.17
C ARG A 379 -4.78 -4.15 16.82
N THR A 380 -5.18 -4.75 17.94
CA THR A 380 -4.40 -5.79 18.61
C THR A 380 -4.39 -7.06 17.76
N GLN A 381 -3.19 -7.57 17.45
CA GLN A 381 -3.04 -8.85 16.77
C GLN A 381 -3.44 -10.03 17.66
N PRO A 382 -4.03 -11.10 17.10
CA PRO A 382 -4.26 -12.34 17.83
C PRO A 382 -2.95 -12.90 18.41
N ALA A 383 -2.99 -13.33 19.67
CA ALA A 383 -1.85 -14.01 20.28
C ALA A 383 -1.57 -15.35 19.59
N GLY A 384 -0.28 -15.68 19.45
CA GLY A 384 0.17 -16.96 18.91
C GLY A 384 -0.39 -18.15 19.69
N ARG A 385 -0.80 -19.18 18.96
CA ARG A 385 -1.32 -20.44 19.52
C ARG A 385 -0.39 -21.60 19.16
N GLU A 386 -0.08 -22.45 20.13
CA GLU A 386 0.64 -23.71 19.87
C GLU A 386 -0.26 -24.62 19.02
N TRP A 387 0.16 -24.87 17.78
CA TRP A 387 -0.53 -25.74 16.83
C TRP A 387 0.12 -27.12 16.72
N LEU A 388 1.40 -27.21 17.03
CA LEU A 388 2.15 -28.45 16.99
C LEU A 388 3.18 -28.45 18.11
N LYS A 389 3.36 -29.60 18.75
CA LYS A 389 4.46 -29.85 19.67
C LYS A 389 5.06 -31.22 19.41
N THR A 390 6.28 -31.23 18.88
CA THR A 390 6.98 -32.46 18.49
C THR A 390 8.49 -32.27 18.57
N THR A 391 9.23 -33.37 18.63
CA THR A 391 10.68 -33.31 18.45
C THR A 391 11.02 -33.07 16.99
N PHE A 392 11.83 -32.05 16.76
CA PHE A 392 12.46 -31.79 15.47
C PHE A 392 13.95 -32.12 15.56
N ALA A 393 14.51 -32.68 14.48
CA ALA A 393 15.96 -32.83 14.38
C ALA A 393 16.60 -31.44 14.17
N PRO A 394 17.83 -31.21 14.65
CA PRO A 394 18.53 -29.93 14.42
C PRO A 394 18.77 -29.61 12.94
N SER A 395 18.80 -30.64 12.09
CA SER A 395 18.98 -30.55 10.64
C SER A 395 17.67 -30.44 9.85
N GLU A 396 16.51 -30.41 10.51
CA GLU A 396 15.24 -30.20 9.83
C GLU A 396 15.08 -28.75 9.37
N GLN A 397 14.75 -28.60 8.09
CA GLN A 397 14.32 -27.37 7.43
C GLN A 397 12.80 -27.43 7.19
N PHE A 398 12.15 -26.28 7.16
CA PHE A 398 10.69 -26.19 7.08
C PHE A 398 10.25 -25.30 5.93
N LEU A 399 9.11 -25.65 5.35
CA LEU A 399 8.36 -24.84 4.40
C LEU A 399 6.87 -25.02 4.66
N LEU A 400 6.09 -24.04 4.20
CA LEU A 400 4.64 -24.12 4.10
C LEU A 400 4.24 -24.23 2.63
N GLY A 401 3.19 -25.00 2.36
CA GLY A 401 2.54 -25.05 1.04
C GLY A 401 1.42 -26.07 1.00
N ASP A 402 0.40 -25.83 0.19
CA ASP A 402 -0.74 -26.73 -0.02
C ASP A 402 -0.33 -28.03 -0.73
N ALA A 403 0.07 -29.03 0.06
CA ALA A 403 0.60 -30.30 -0.45
C ALA A 403 -0.49 -31.31 -0.81
N ASP A 404 -1.75 -31.11 -0.42
CA ASP A 404 -2.86 -32.03 -0.71
C ASP A 404 -4.06 -31.40 -1.44
N SER A 405 -3.92 -30.14 -1.85
CA SER A 405 -4.87 -29.34 -2.62
C SER A 405 -6.19 -29.06 -1.89
N ASP A 406 -6.15 -28.94 -0.57
CA ASP A 406 -7.32 -28.60 0.24
C ASP A 406 -7.52 -27.08 0.45
N GLY A 407 -6.57 -26.27 -0.04
CA GLY A 407 -6.55 -24.82 0.05
C GLY A 407 -5.93 -24.29 1.35
N LEU A 408 -5.36 -25.15 2.19
CA LEU A 408 -4.58 -24.78 3.36
C LEU A 408 -3.11 -25.17 3.17
N ASP A 409 -2.22 -24.31 3.62
CA ASP A 409 -0.81 -24.64 3.62
C ASP A 409 -0.47 -25.66 4.71
N ASP A 410 0.24 -26.72 4.30
CA ASP A 410 0.75 -27.76 5.18
C ASP A 410 2.19 -27.49 5.60
N LEU A 411 2.58 -27.97 6.78
CA LEU A 411 3.96 -27.88 7.25
C LEU A 411 4.79 -29.06 6.76
N LEU A 412 5.77 -28.79 5.91
CA LEU A 412 6.79 -29.74 5.49
C LEU A 412 8.02 -29.66 6.40
N ALA A 413 8.56 -30.81 6.80
CA ALA A 413 9.87 -30.93 7.44
C ALA A 413 10.80 -31.84 6.62
N TYR A 414 11.95 -31.31 6.21
CA TYR A 414 13.01 -32.04 5.51
C TYR A 414 14.26 -32.12 6.39
N ASP A 415 14.69 -33.33 6.73
CA ASP A 415 15.94 -33.53 7.46
C ASP A 415 17.13 -33.54 6.50
N LYS A 416 17.92 -32.45 6.49
CA LYS A 416 19.10 -32.31 5.63
C LYS A 416 20.16 -33.39 5.87
N ALA A 417 20.22 -34.00 7.06
CA ALA A 417 21.26 -34.96 7.39
C ALA A 417 21.02 -36.35 6.75
N ASN A 418 19.77 -36.82 6.74
CA ASN A 418 19.41 -38.17 6.27
C ASN A 418 18.42 -38.18 5.09
N GLY A 419 17.83 -37.02 4.77
CA GLY A 419 16.94 -36.81 3.64
C GLY A 419 15.47 -37.21 3.87
N THR A 420 15.06 -37.53 5.11
CA THR A 420 13.67 -37.89 5.38
C THR A 420 12.74 -36.68 5.26
N LEU A 421 11.57 -36.90 4.66
CA LEU A 421 10.51 -35.90 4.54
C LEU A 421 9.29 -36.31 5.38
N ARG A 422 8.77 -35.36 6.15
CA ARG A 422 7.54 -35.51 6.91
C ARG A 422 6.61 -34.34 6.62
N LEU A 423 5.32 -34.62 6.52
CA LEU A 423 4.27 -33.62 6.34
C LEU A 423 3.39 -33.60 7.59
N PHE A 424 3.06 -32.41 8.07
CA PHE A 424 2.07 -32.18 9.11
C PHE A 424 0.94 -31.38 8.50
N ARG A 425 -0.17 -32.04 8.23
CA ARG A 425 -1.27 -31.38 7.51
C ARG A 425 -1.97 -30.34 8.36
N SER A 426 -2.36 -29.22 7.78
CA SER A 426 -3.25 -28.29 8.46
C SER A 426 -4.70 -28.80 8.43
N ASN A 427 -5.49 -28.38 9.41
CA ASN A 427 -6.96 -28.50 9.37
C ASN A 427 -7.67 -27.20 9.71
N GLY A 428 -6.96 -26.07 9.60
CA GLY A 428 -7.44 -24.73 9.95
C GLY A 428 -7.35 -24.38 11.43
N SER A 429 -6.94 -25.32 12.30
CA SER A 429 -6.87 -25.07 13.75
C SER A 429 -5.64 -25.66 14.45
N LYS A 430 -4.94 -26.61 13.81
CA LYS A 430 -3.70 -27.23 14.27
C LYS A 430 -3.02 -27.92 13.09
N PHE A 431 -1.75 -28.29 13.27
CA PHE A 431 -1.12 -29.28 12.41
C PHE A 431 -1.35 -30.70 12.96
N GLU A 432 -1.64 -31.65 12.07
CA GLU A 432 -1.86 -33.06 12.38
C GLU A 432 -0.56 -33.82 12.67
N ASP A 433 -0.68 -35.09 13.09
CA ASP A 433 0.48 -35.95 13.34
C ASP A 433 1.30 -36.16 12.07
N ALA A 434 2.63 -36.23 12.23
CA ALA A 434 3.58 -36.36 11.13
C ALA A 434 3.30 -37.60 10.27
N ARG A 435 3.19 -37.40 8.96
CA ARG A 435 3.17 -38.47 7.95
C ARG A 435 4.50 -38.51 7.21
N ALA A 436 5.10 -39.70 7.09
CA ALA A 436 6.24 -39.90 6.21
C ALA A 436 5.78 -39.83 4.74
N ILE A 437 6.41 -38.95 3.96
CA ILE A 437 6.01 -38.65 2.57
C ILE A 437 7.13 -38.89 1.55
N GLY A 438 8.29 -39.36 1.99
CA GLY A 438 9.38 -39.73 1.10
C GLY A 438 10.74 -39.68 1.76
N THR A 439 11.76 -39.98 0.96
CA THR A 439 13.16 -39.79 1.32
C THR A 439 13.90 -39.35 0.07
N LEU A 440 14.57 -38.22 0.17
CA LEU A 440 15.46 -37.68 -0.86
C LEU A 440 16.91 -37.90 -0.43
N PRO A 441 17.91 -37.70 -1.31
CA PRO A 441 19.28 -37.62 -0.84
C PRO A 441 19.44 -36.53 0.24
N GLY A 442 20.27 -36.76 1.26
CA GLY A 442 20.61 -35.71 2.23
C GLY A 442 21.44 -34.58 1.60
N GLY A 443 21.52 -33.43 2.26
CA GLY A 443 22.39 -32.31 1.86
C GLY A 443 21.78 -31.35 0.85
N PHE A 444 20.48 -31.44 0.57
CA PHE A 444 19.77 -30.35 -0.10
C PHE A 444 19.47 -29.22 0.90
N ASP A 445 19.26 -28.02 0.37
CA ASP A 445 18.60 -26.92 1.05
C ASP A 445 17.22 -26.73 0.45
N LEU A 446 16.19 -26.60 1.29
CA LEU A 446 14.85 -26.22 0.82
C LEU A 446 14.87 -24.79 0.27
N VAL A 447 14.22 -24.57 -0.87
CA VAL A 447 14.08 -23.25 -1.51
C VAL A 447 12.64 -22.78 -1.43
N ALA A 448 11.69 -23.55 -1.96
CA ALA A 448 10.28 -23.18 -2.01
C ALA A 448 9.38 -24.41 -2.17
N MET A 449 8.10 -24.22 -1.81
CA MET A 449 6.98 -25.08 -2.18
C MET A 449 6.10 -24.29 -3.16
N ALA A 450 5.82 -24.86 -4.34
CA ALA A 450 5.20 -24.14 -5.46
C ALA A 450 4.54 -25.13 -6.44
N ASP A 451 3.47 -24.76 -7.14
CA ASP A 451 2.83 -25.62 -8.15
C ASP A 451 3.58 -25.52 -9.49
N LEU A 452 4.78 -26.11 -9.54
CA LEU A 452 5.69 -26.08 -10.69
C LEU A 452 5.13 -26.89 -11.87
N ASN A 453 4.25 -27.86 -11.61
CA ASN A 453 3.78 -28.81 -12.60
C ASN A 453 2.30 -28.61 -13.02
N ALA A 454 1.60 -27.67 -12.40
CA ALA A 454 0.21 -27.27 -12.63
C ALA A 454 -0.81 -28.39 -12.32
N ASP A 455 -0.49 -29.27 -11.37
CA ASP A 455 -1.41 -30.31 -10.87
C ASP A 455 -2.15 -29.90 -9.59
N ARG A 456 -1.93 -28.66 -9.12
CA ARG A 456 -2.46 -28.06 -7.89
C ARG A 456 -1.87 -28.61 -6.60
N HIS A 457 -0.91 -29.51 -6.67
CA HIS A 457 -0.16 -29.95 -5.51
C HIS A 457 1.14 -29.16 -5.44
N ALA A 458 1.45 -28.58 -4.29
CA ALA A 458 2.74 -27.93 -4.12
C ALA A 458 3.89 -28.96 -4.31
N ASP A 459 4.77 -28.68 -5.26
CA ASP A 459 6.03 -29.36 -5.54
C ASP A 459 7.18 -28.75 -4.71
N LEU A 460 8.34 -29.41 -4.65
CA LEU A 460 9.53 -28.85 -4.01
C LEU A 460 10.52 -28.30 -5.02
N LEU A 461 11.05 -27.13 -4.70
CA LEU A 461 12.28 -26.60 -5.27
C LEU A 461 13.40 -26.68 -4.21
N MET A 462 14.53 -27.25 -4.58
CA MET A 462 15.63 -27.55 -3.66
C MET A 462 16.99 -27.24 -4.30
N ARG A 463 17.95 -26.78 -3.48
CA ARG A 463 19.32 -26.46 -3.92
C ARG A 463 20.32 -27.48 -3.40
N ARG A 464 21.32 -27.82 -4.21
CA ARG A 464 22.47 -28.62 -3.77
C ARG A 464 23.76 -28.09 -4.41
N GLY A 465 24.55 -27.34 -3.64
CA GLY A 465 25.67 -26.59 -4.20
C GLY A 465 25.17 -25.57 -5.23
N ASP A 466 25.76 -25.59 -6.43
CA ASP A 466 25.44 -24.68 -7.54
C ASP A 466 24.42 -25.32 -8.51
N GLU A 467 23.56 -26.18 -8.01
CA GLU A 467 22.50 -26.82 -8.80
C GLU A 467 21.15 -26.67 -8.13
N LEU A 468 20.16 -26.33 -8.95
CA LEU A 468 18.75 -26.24 -8.57
C LEU A 468 18.01 -27.48 -9.05
N TRP A 469 17.14 -28.02 -8.22
CA TRP A 469 16.41 -29.27 -8.45
C TRP A 469 14.94 -29.10 -8.10
N SER A 470 14.07 -29.74 -8.87
CA SER A 470 12.64 -29.86 -8.60
C SER A 470 12.31 -31.28 -8.16
N VAL A 471 11.30 -31.44 -7.29
CA VAL A 471 10.80 -32.74 -6.83
C VAL A 471 9.28 -32.67 -6.84
N TRP A 472 8.65 -33.52 -7.65
CA TRP A 472 7.21 -33.48 -7.81
C TRP A 472 6.47 -34.13 -6.64
N ASN A 473 5.31 -33.58 -6.33
CA ASN A 473 4.35 -34.16 -5.41
C ASN A 473 3.41 -35.11 -6.14
N SER A 474 3.76 -36.40 -6.19
CA SER A 474 2.92 -37.41 -6.83
C SER A 474 1.87 -37.97 -5.87
N ASN A 475 0.86 -37.15 -5.54
CA ASN A 475 -0.25 -37.48 -4.61
C ASN A 475 0.21 -37.73 -3.16
N GLY A 476 0.87 -36.74 -2.56
CA GLY A 476 1.38 -36.79 -1.18
C GLY A 476 2.67 -37.59 -1.03
N ARG A 477 3.40 -37.80 -2.12
CA ARG A 477 4.71 -38.46 -2.12
C ARG A 477 5.71 -37.69 -2.96
N PHE A 478 6.83 -37.34 -2.33
CA PHE A 478 7.93 -36.63 -2.96
C PHE A 478 9.07 -37.61 -3.26
N ALA A 479 9.41 -37.72 -4.54
CA ALA A 479 10.47 -38.59 -5.04
C ALA A 479 11.06 -38.02 -6.34
N ASP A 480 12.19 -38.59 -6.79
CA ASP A 480 12.77 -38.35 -8.11
C ASP A 480 13.13 -36.88 -8.39
N ALA A 481 14.18 -36.38 -7.72
CA ALA A 481 14.70 -35.04 -7.96
C ALA A 481 15.23 -34.87 -9.39
N ARG A 482 14.84 -33.77 -10.04
CA ARG A 482 15.22 -33.42 -11.42
C ARG A 482 15.92 -32.09 -11.47
N LYS A 483 17.07 -32.04 -12.14
CA LYS A 483 17.83 -30.81 -12.27
C LYS A 483 17.02 -29.79 -13.08
N VAL A 484 16.88 -28.58 -12.54
CA VAL A 484 16.24 -27.41 -13.18
C VAL A 484 17.30 -26.66 -13.98
N THR A 485 18.29 -26.10 -13.29
CA THR A 485 19.39 -25.36 -13.89
C THR A 485 20.63 -25.39 -12.99
N SER A 486 21.76 -24.93 -13.51
CA SER A 486 22.94 -24.59 -12.70
C SER A 486 22.82 -23.14 -12.23
N LEU A 487 23.25 -22.88 -11.01
CA LEU A 487 23.15 -21.59 -10.34
C LEU A 487 24.51 -20.88 -10.32
N PRO A 488 24.54 -19.55 -10.44
CA PRO A 488 25.64 -18.74 -9.91
C PRO A 488 25.86 -19.04 -8.41
N HIS A 489 27.09 -18.88 -7.91
CA HIS A 489 27.40 -19.22 -6.51
C HIS A 489 26.62 -18.35 -5.51
N ASP A 490 26.31 -17.11 -5.89
CA ASP A 490 25.57 -16.11 -5.11
C ASP A 490 24.06 -16.09 -5.38
N ALA A 491 23.55 -17.07 -6.14
CA ALA A 491 22.17 -17.06 -6.60
C ALA A 491 21.15 -17.03 -5.45
N ILE A 492 20.21 -16.11 -5.57
CA ILE A 492 18.94 -16.07 -4.84
C ILE A 492 17.86 -16.66 -5.76
N VAL A 493 17.06 -17.58 -5.23
CA VAL A 493 16.03 -18.29 -6.01
C VAL A 493 14.65 -18.04 -5.40
N ARG A 494 13.67 -17.78 -6.26
CA ARG A 494 12.25 -17.54 -5.92
C ARG A 494 11.33 -18.21 -6.94
N CYS A 495 10.05 -18.32 -6.62
CA CYS A 495 9.02 -18.87 -7.50
C CYS A 495 7.84 -17.90 -7.65
N GLY A 496 7.07 -18.09 -8.72
CA GLY A 496 5.78 -17.44 -8.96
C GLY A 496 5.37 -17.52 -10.42
N ASP A 497 4.12 -17.25 -10.74
CA ASP A 497 3.61 -17.19 -12.12
C ASP A 497 4.06 -15.90 -12.83
N PHE A 498 5.22 -15.92 -13.49
CA PHE A 498 5.78 -14.75 -14.18
C PHE A 498 5.27 -14.61 -15.62
N ASN A 499 4.71 -15.68 -16.20
CA ASN A 499 4.28 -15.70 -17.59
C ASN A 499 2.75 -15.69 -17.77
N GLY A 500 2.00 -15.89 -16.69
CA GLY A 500 0.53 -15.86 -16.63
C GLY A 500 -0.14 -17.18 -17.03
N ASP A 501 0.58 -18.31 -17.06
CA ASP A 501 0.03 -19.62 -17.42
C ASP A 501 -0.52 -20.43 -16.23
N LYS A 502 -0.49 -19.84 -15.03
CA LYS A 502 -0.95 -20.43 -13.75
C LYS A 502 -0.09 -21.59 -13.25
N ARG A 503 1.15 -21.67 -13.74
CA ARG A 503 2.19 -22.54 -13.23
C ARG A 503 3.25 -21.67 -12.61
N ASP A 504 3.78 -22.07 -11.46
CA ASP A 504 4.89 -21.33 -10.88
C ASP A 504 6.17 -21.54 -11.73
N ASP A 505 6.74 -20.43 -12.16
CA ASP A 505 8.05 -20.35 -12.79
C ASP A 505 9.14 -20.14 -11.73
N VAL A 506 10.40 -20.24 -12.14
CA VAL A 506 11.58 -20.13 -11.27
C VAL A 506 12.38 -18.88 -11.62
N LEU A 507 12.50 -17.96 -10.68
CA LEU A 507 13.38 -16.81 -10.77
C LEU A 507 14.73 -17.11 -10.13
N VAL A 508 15.82 -16.80 -10.85
CA VAL A 508 17.20 -16.84 -10.38
C VAL A 508 17.81 -15.45 -10.50
N TYR A 509 18.24 -14.90 -9.38
CA TYR A 509 18.92 -13.61 -9.32
C TYR A 509 20.35 -13.78 -8.82
N SER A 510 21.31 -13.17 -9.50
CA SER A 510 22.71 -13.10 -9.06
C SER A 510 23.09 -11.65 -8.80
N PRO A 511 23.31 -11.25 -7.52
CA PRO A 511 23.81 -9.92 -7.18
C PRO A 511 25.13 -9.54 -7.86
N GLU A 512 26.07 -10.49 -8.04
CA GLU A 512 27.36 -10.25 -8.67
C GLU A 512 27.24 -10.06 -10.18
N LEU A 513 26.41 -10.87 -10.86
CA LEU A 513 26.15 -10.73 -12.29
C LEU A 513 25.14 -9.62 -12.60
N ARG A 514 24.37 -9.20 -11.59
CA ARG A 514 23.32 -8.17 -11.67
C ARG A 514 22.28 -8.48 -12.72
N GLU A 515 21.85 -9.74 -12.74
CA GLU A 515 20.85 -10.24 -13.68
C GLU A 515 19.80 -11.08 -12.95
N ILE A 516 18.56 -10.92 -13.37
CA ILE A 516 17.43 -11.79 -13.07
C ILE A 516 17.19 -12.64 -14.31
N ARG A 517 17.11 -13.96 -14.13
CA ARG A 517 16.71 -14.93 -15.15
C ARG A 517 15.48 -15.68 -14.67
N ILE A 518 14.50 -15.88 -15.53
CA ILE A 518 13.27 -16.58 -15.22
C ILE A 518 13.18 -17.82 -16.11
N TYR A 519 12.92 -18.97 -15.49
CA TYR A 519 12.83 -20.27 -16.14
C TYR A 519 11.43 -20.85 -15.96
N SER A 520 10.85 -21.36 -17.03
CA SER A 520 9.52 -21.99 -17.00
C SER A 520 9.57 -23.41 -17.53
N LEU A 521 8.61 -24.24 -17.10
CA LEU A 521 8.40 -25.58 -17.60
C LEU A 521 7.50 -25.55 -18.83
N THR A 522 8.09 -25.37 -20.01
CA THR A 522 7.39 -25.03 -21.27
C THR A 522 6.86 -26.23 -22.07
N SER A 523 7.14 -27.46 -21.63
CA SER A 523 6.82 -28.68 -22.39
C SER A 523 5.53 -29.34 -21.88
N ASN A 524 4.65 -29.75 -22.79
CA ASN A 524 3.39 -30.46 -22.48
C ASN A 524 3.58 -31.79 -21.71
N ASN A 525 4.82 -32.26 -21.55
CA ASN A 525 5.19 -33.44 -20.79
C ASN A 525 6.06 -33.13 -19.56
N ASN A 526 6.16 -31.85 -19.16
CA ASN A 526 6.87 -31.40 -17.97
C ASN A 526 8.33 -31.91 -17.93
N ALA A 527 9.04 -31.93 -19.07
CA ALA A 527 10.34 -32.60 -19.23
C ALA A 527 11.56 -31.66 -19.28
N SER A 528 11.38 -30.37 -19.59
CA SER A 528 12.48 -29.40 -19.70
C SER A 528 12.09 -28.01 -19.20
N TRP A 529 13.07 -27.34 -18.58
CA TRP A 529 13.00 -25.95 -18.15
C TRP A 529 13.70 -25.06 -19.17
N ASP A 530 13.01 -24.03 -19.67
CA ASP A 530 13.54 -23.05 -20.61
C ASP A 530 13.63 -21.67 -19.96
N GLU A 531 14.67 -20.90 -20.29
CA GLU A 531 14.76 -19.48 -19.91
C GLU A 531 13.73 -18.68 -20.72
N ILE A 532 12.79 -18.03 -20.04
CA ILE A 532 11.70 -17.25 -20.65
C ILE A 532 11.84 -15.73 -20.42
N GLY A 533 12.67 -15.32 -19.46
CA GLY A 533 12.89 -13.91 -19.13
C GLY A 533 14.31 -13.64 -18.67
N HIS A 534 14.83 -12.48 -19.01
CA HIS A 534 16.14 -12.01 -18.59
C HIS A 534 16.15 -10.48 -18.48
N THR A 535 16.36 -9.99 -17.26
CA THR A 535 16.40 -8.56 -16.95
C THR A 535 17.70 -8.22 -16.24
N ALA A 536 18.41 -7.20 -16.74
CA ALA A 536 19.57 -6.63 -16.06
C ALA A 536 19.12 -5.69 -14.93
N VAL A 537 19.78 -5.77 -13.78
CA VAL A 537 19.46 -4.98 -12.59
C VAL A 537 20.51 -3.87 -12.42
N PRO A 538 20.12 -2.58 -12.56
CA PRO A 538 21.07 -1.48 -12.65
C PRO A 538 21.67 -1.06 -11.30
N HIS A 539 21.09 -1.44 -10.17
CA HIS A 539 21.62 -1.14 -8.84
C HIS A 539 21.23 -2.27 -7.88
N SER A 540 22.22 -2.93 -7.30
CA SER A 540 22.02 -3.87 -6.22
C SER A 540 23.22 -3.82 -5.31
N GLU A 541 22.98 -3.48 -4.05
CA GLU A 541 23.98 -3.63 -3.01
C GLU A 541 24.10 -5.10 -2.63
N LYS A 542 25.22 -5.48 -2.02
CA LYS A 542 25.45 -6.88 -1.65
C LYS A 542 24.41 -7.39 -0.63
N THR A 543 23.81 -6.50 0.14
CA THR A 543 22.80 -6.76 1.17
C THR A 543 21.37 -6.82 0.62
N THR A 544 21.16 -6.53 -0.66
CA THR A 544 19.82 -6.47 -1.24
C THR A 544 19.12 -7.82 -1.18
N GLN A 545 17.92 -7.81 -0.60
CA GLN A 545 17.02 -8.95 -0.57
C GLN A 545 16.05 -8.86 -1.75
N LEU A 546 15.63 -10.02 -2.26
CA LEU A 546 14.69 -10.11 -3.38
C LEU A 546 13.48 -10.94 -2.95
N LEU A 547 12.30 -10.41 -3.22
CA LEU A 547 11.00 -11.04 -2.99
C LEU A 547 10.21 -11.11 -4.29
N THR A 548 9.20 -11.96 -4.32
CA THR A 548 8.33 -12.17 -5.48
C THR A 548 6.89 -12.23 -5.01
N GLY A 549 5.98 -11.69 -5.82
CA GLY A 549 4.54 -11.69 -5.54
C GLY A 549 3.80 -10.75 -6.48
N ASP A 550 2.49 -10.96 -6.67
CA ASP A 550 1.63 -10.08 -7.48
C ASP A 550 1.26 -8.82 -6.68
N VAL A 551 2.08 -7.76 -6.74
CA VAL A 551 1.90 -6.55 -5.91
C VAL A 551 0.81 -5.66 -6.51
N ASN A 552 0.75 -5.58 -7.84
CA ASN A 552 -0.19 -4.73 -8.57
C ASN A 552 -1.53 -5.43 -8.91
N GLY A 553 -1.70 -6.69 -8.50
CA GLY A 553 -2.92 -7.48 -8.62
C GLY A 553 -3.28 -7.85 -10.05
N ASP A 554 -2.38 -7.72 -11.03
CA ASP A 554 -2.66 -7.97 -12.44
C ASP A 554 -2.67 -9.47 -12.81
N GLY A 555 -2.32 -10.34 -11.85
CA GLY A 555 -2.24 -11.79 -12.00
C GLY A 555 -0.87 -12.29 -12.44
N LEU A 556 0.13 -11.41 -12.59
CA LEU A 556 1.51 -11.75 -12.85
C LEU A 556 2.34 -11.53 -11.59
N THR A 557 3.36 -12.37 -11.40
CA THR A 557 4.32 -12.19 -10.31
C THR A 557 5.27 -11.04 -10.64
N ASP A 558 5.32 -10.05 -9.75
CA ASP A 558 6.29 -8.94 -9.74
C ASP A 558 7.52 -9.30 -8.90
N VAL A 559 8.52 -8.40 -8.91
CA VAL A 559 9.72 -8.53 -8.07
C VAL A 559 9.93 -7.29 -7.22
N THR A 560 10.05 -7.50 -5.91
CA THR A 560 10.42 -6.46 -4.94
C THR A 560 11.88 -6.61 -4.54
N MET A 561 12.66 -5.54 -4.69
CA MET A 561 14.03 -5.45 -4.22
C MET A 561 14.11 -4.57 -2.97
N TYR A 562 14.71 -5.09 -1.92
CA TYR A 562 14.81 -4.42 -0.63
C TYR A 562 16.27 -4.22 -0.20
N ASP A 563 16.67 -2.97 0.04
CA ASP A 563 17.95 -2.67 0.66
C ASP A 563 17.78 -2.35 2.16
N PRO A 564 18.18 -3.27 3.06
CA PRO A 564 18.09 -3.04 4.49
C PRO A 564 18.98 -1.91 5.00
N GLU A 565 20.08 -1.55 4.33
CA GLU A 565 20.93 -0.45 4.81
C GLU A 565 20.21 0.90 4.71
N SER A 566 19.48 1.12 3.63
CA SER A 566 18.73 2.36 3.38
C SER A 566 17.25 2.30 3.77
N GLY A 567 16.69 1.11 3.96
CA GLY A 567 15.25 0.90 4.13
C GLY A 567 14.45 1.17 2.84
N ILE A 568 15.09 1.13 1.68
CA ILE A 568 14.45 1.40 0.39
C ILE A 568 13.97 0.11 -0.26
N TRP A 569 12.75 0.16 -0.78
CA TRP A 569 12.07 -0.90 -1.50
C TRP A 569 11.80 -0.43 -2.92
N GLN A 570 12.19 -1.23 -3.90
CA GLN A 570 12.02 -0.96 -5.32
C GLN A 570 11.24 -2.09 -5.97
N GLU A 571 10.12 -1.73 -6.60
CA GLU A 571 9.34 -2.67 -7.39
C GLU A 571 9.85 -2.75 -8.83
N LEU A 572 9.84 -3.96 -9.36
CA LEU A 572 10.01 -4.28 -10.76
C LEU A 572 8.70 -4.93 -11.23
N ASP A 573 7.85 -4.13 -11.89
CA ASP A 573 6.56 -4.54 -12.43
C ASP A 573 6.76 -5.51 -13.59
N ASN A 574 6.04 -6.62 -13.58
CA ASN A 574 6.02 -7.55 -14.69
C ASN A 574 5.03 -7.08 -15.75
N THR A 575 5.56 -6.50 -16.82
CA THR A 575 4.73 -5.96 -17.92
C THR A 575 4.26 -7.00 -18.92
N GLY A 576 4.31 -8.29 -18.56
CA GLY A 576 3.88 -9.43 -19.36
C GLY A 576 5.04 -10.25 -19.94
N SER A 577 4.83 -11.57 -20.04
CA SER A 577 5.83 -12.54 -20.56
C SER A 577 7.19 -12.44 -19.87
N ALA A 578 7.19 -12.38 -18.53
CA ALA A 578 8.40 -12.28 -17.71
C ALA A 578 9.26 -11.03 -17.99
N ASN A 579 8.66 -9.93 -18.44
CA ASN A 579 9.34 -8.67 -18.73
C ASN A 579 9.24 -7.68 -17.56
N LEU A 580 10.24 -7.72 -16.69
CA LEU A 580 10.33 -6.88 -15.50
C LEU A 580 10.83 -5.46 -15.83
N LYS A 581 10.13 -4.43 -15.35
CA LYS A 581 10.52 -3.02 -15.47
C LYS A 581 10.42 -2.31 -14.12
N PRO A 582 11.37 -1.43 -13.77
CA PRO A 582 11.25 -0.63 -12.56
C PRO A 582 9.94 0.16 -12.54
N HIS A 583 9.22 0.06 -11.43
CA HIS A 583 8.16 0.98 -11.10
C HIS A 583 8.75 2.38 -10.86
N ASP A 584 8.01 3.43 -11.21
CA ASP A 584 8.52 4.80 -11.17
C ASP A 584 8.76 5.29 -9.73
N ASN A 585 8.02 4.74 -8.76
CA ASN A 585 8.11 5.12 -7.35
C ASN A 585 8.87 4.11 -6.49
N LEU A 586 9.79 4.63 -5.68
CA LEU A 586 10.42 3.87 -4.60
C LEU A 586 9.57 3.99 -3.34
N TYR A 587 9.62 2.97 -2.49
CA TYR A 587 9.02 2.99 -1.17
C TYR A 587 10.10 3.05 -0.08
N GLY A 588 9.84 3.84 0.96
CA GLY A 588 10.75 4.02 2.09
C GLY A 588 11.41 5.42 2.19
N PRO A 589 12.37 5.61 3.12
CA PRO A 589 12.93 4.60 4.01
C PRO A 589 11.86 4.00 4.95
N TRP A 590 11.79 2.68 5.01
CA TRP A 590 10.96 1.89 5.92
C TRP A 590 11.72 0.62 6.30
N ALA A 591 11.80 0.35 7.61
CA ALA A 591 12.52 -0.78 8.19
C ALA A 591 14.04 -0.83 7.90
N SER A 592 14.76 0.29 7.88
CA SER A 592 16.23 0.27 7.72
C SER A 592 16.93 -0.40 8.90
N GLY A 593 18.16 -0.86 8.69
CA GLY A 593 18.96 -1.61 9.65
C GLY A 593 18.86 -3.12 9.44
N GLU A 594 19.11 -3.88 10.50
CA GLU A 594 19.22 -5.34 10.44
C GLU A 594 17.85 -6.04 10.37
N HIS A 595 17.15 -5.91 9.25
CA HIS A 595 15.84 -6.54 9.02
C HIS A 595 15.87 -7.64 7.95
N THR A 596 15.03 -8.66 8.11
CA THR A 596 14.77 -9.68 7.06
C THR A 596 13.41 -9.44 6.44
N ALA A 597 13.35 -9.40 5.11
CA ALA A 597 12.14 -9.07 4.39
C ALA A 597 11.36 -10.32 3.94
N PHE A 598 10.05 -10.17 3.86
CA PHE A 598 9.12 -11.19 3.38
C PHE A 598 8.03 -10.54 2.51
N ALA A 599 7.41 -11.34 1.64
CA ALA A 599 6.21 -10.95 0.89
C ALA A 599 5.14 -12.04 1.03
N ALA A 600 3.90 -11.62 1.16
CA ALA A 600 2.71 -12.48 1.19
C ALA A 600 1.44 -11.61 1.05
N ASP A 601 0.28 -12.20 0.75
CA ASP A 601 -1.01 -11.50 0.84
C ASP A 601 -1.48 -11.47 2.30
N PHE A 602 -1.00 -10.47 3.05
CA PHE A 602 -1.30 -10.38 4.48
C PHE A 602 -2.77 -10.05 4.67
N ASP A 603 -3.31 -9.02 4.02
CA ASP A 603 -4.70 -8.61 4.26
C ASP A 603 -5.77 -9.44 3.50
N GLY A 604 -5.36 -10.31 2.59
CA GLY A 604 -6.25 -11.17 1.81
C GLY A 604 -6.93 -10.44 0.64
N ASN A 605 -6.35 -9.34 0.17
CA ASN A 605 -6.90 -8.52 -0.92
C ASN A 605 -6.51 -9.05 -2.32
N GLY A 606 -5.74 -10.14 -2.38
CA GLY A 606 -5.25 -10.76 -3.61
C GLY A 606 -3.98 -10.11 -4.16
N ARG A 607 -3.29 -9.28 -3.37
CA ARG A 607 -2.02 -8.65 -3.71
C ARG A 607 -0.96 -9.09 -2.72
N SER A 608 0.27 -9.15 -3.19
CA SER A 608 1.41 -9.37 -2.31
C SER A 608 1.78 -8.07 -1.61
N ASP A 609 1.71 -8.11 -0.28
CA ASP A 609 2.19 -7.11 0.64
C ASP A 609 3.66 -7.39 1.02
N ILE A 610 4.27 -6.49 1.80
CA ILE A 610 5.63 -6.67 2.31
C ILE A 610 5.68 -6.67 3.84
N ALA A 611 6.67 -7.36 4.37
CA ALA A 611 6.98 -7.39 5.78
C ALA A 611 8.48 -7.29 6.06
N ALA A 612 8.83 -6.74 7.21
CA ALA A 612 10.19 -6.67 7.71
C ALA A 612 10.25 -7.22 9.15
N PHE A 613 11.02 -8.28 9.34
CA PHE A 613 11.31 -8.86 10.65
C PHE A 613 12.48 -8.14 11.31
N ASP A 614 12.23 -7.61 12.51
CA ASP A 614 13.22 -7.02 13.40
C ASP A 614 13.66 -8.05 14.45
N PRO A 615 14.90 -8.56 14.37
CA PRO A 615 15.42 -9.54 15.33
C PRO A 615 15.74 -8.93 16.71
N VAL A 616 15.90 -7.61 16.81
CA VAL A 616 16.20 -6.90 18.07
C VAL A 616 14.94 -6.72 18.89
N HIS A 617 13.84 -6.32 18.24
CA HIS A 617 12.55 -6.12 18.90
C HIS A 617 11.64 -7.35 18.86
N HIS A 618 11.98 -8.37 18.06
CA HIS A 618 11.18 -9.58 17.82
C HIS A 618 9.79 -9.24 17.26
N THR A 619 9.76 -8.37 16.24
CA THR A 619 8.53 -7.89 15.63
C THR A 619 8.56 -8.12 14.13
N LEU A 620 7.40 -8.45 13.55
CA LEU A 620 7.19 -8.43 12.11
C LEU A 620 6.33 -7.21 11.77
N ASP A 621 6.93 -6.19 11.17
CA ASP A 621 6.23 -5.01 10.68
C ASP A 621 5.75 -5.21 9.26
N LEU A 622 4.52 -4.79 8.96
CA LEU A 622 3.85 -4.99 7.68
C LEU A 622 3.59 -3.66 6.98
N SER A 623 3.66 -3.69 5.65
CA SER A 623 3.19 -2.61 4.77
C SER A 623 2.36 -3.22 3.65
N LEU A 624 1.10 -2.79 3.55
CA LEU A 624 0.10 -3.40 2.67
C LEU A 624 0.09 -2.71 1.30
N SER A 625 -0.04 -3.49 0.23
CA SER A 625 -0.19 -2.97 -1.12
C SER A 625 -1.66 -2.77 -1.46
N PHE A 626 -1.96 -1.59 -2.00
CA PHE A 626 -3.27 -1.25 -2.55
C PHE A 626 -3.16 -0.80 -4.01
N ARG A 627 -2.02 -1.08 -4.66
CA ARG A 627 -1.71 -0.62 -6.02
C ARG A 627 -2.86 -0.85 -6.98
N SER A 628 -3.03 -0.05 -8.01
CA SER A 628 -4.03 -0.38 -9.02
C SER A 628 -3.49 -1.47 -9.94
N LYS A 629 -4.38 -2.30 -10.51
CA LYS A 629 -4.00 -3.04 -11.72
C LYS A 629 -3.73 -1.96 -12.76
N THR A 630 -2.50 -1.82 -13.21
CA THR A 630 -2.18 -0.74 -14.16
C THR A 630 -3.12 -0.89 -15.35
N PRO A 631 -3.89 0.15 -15.75
CA PRO A 631 -4.64 0.09 -16.98
C PRO A 631 -3.63 -0.17 -18.10
N GLN A 632 -3.76 -1.29 -18.80
CA GLN A 632 -3.08 -1.45 -20.08
C GLN A 632 -3.50 -0.25 -20.93
N PRO A 633 -2.55 0.59 -21.40
CA PRO A 633 -2.86 1.80 -22.15
C PRO A 633 -3.61 1.54 -23.46
#